data_AF-A0A847CCR1-F1
#
_entry.id   AF-A0A847CCR1-F1
#
_cell.length_a   1.000
_cell.length_b   1.000
_cell.length_c   1.000
_cell.angle_alpha   90.00
_cell.angle_beta   90.00
_cell.angle_gamma   90.00
#
_symmetry.space_group_name_H-M   'P 1'
#
loop_
_entity.id
_entity.type
_entity.pdbx_description
1 polymer ?
#
loop_
_entity_poly.entity_id
_entity_poly.type
_entity_poly.pdbx_seq_one_letter_code
_entity_poly.pdbx_strand_id
1 'polypeptide(L)' 'MDNNNSLIPGFDNEKDDSLSIVIRKAEGVQNGIFVYLSGYIDTYNSSFFQKQVSKIIESGFVNLIFNCSALNYVSSTGIG' A
#
# COMPACT_ATOMS: atom_id res chain seq x y z
N MET A 1 -6.78 -16.79 -0.59
CA MET A 1 -5.95 -15.69 -1.13
C MET A 1 -6.63 -14.42 -0.70
N ASP A 2 -6.01 -13.67 0.19
CA ASP A 2 -6.61 -12.48 0.78
C ASP A 2 -6.72 -11.40 -0.29
N ASN A 3 -7.95 -10.98 -0.58
CA ASN A 3 -8.27 -9.97 -1.58
C ASN A 3 -8.27 -8.61 -0.89
N ASN A 4 -7.49 -7.64 -1.36
CA ASN A 4 -7.45 -6.31 -0.73
C ASN A 4 -8.86 -5.70 -0.63
N ASN A 5 -9.71 -5.98 -1.61
CA ASN A 5 -11.10 -5.50 -1.65
C ASN A 5 -11.99 -6.03 -0.52
N SER A 6 -11.61 -7.10 0.19
CA SER A 6 -12.35 -7.54 1.38
C SER A 6 -12.08 -6.66 2.60
N LEU A 7 -10.97 -5.91 2.60
CA LEU A 7 -10.62 -4.96 3.66
C LEU A 7 -11.04 -3.54 3.28
N ILE A 8 -10.75 -3.13 2.04
CA ILE A 8 -11.07 -1.80 1.54
C ILE A 8 -11.76 -1.95 0.17
N PRO A 9 -13.08 -1.73 0.07
CA PRO A 9 -13.79 -1.86 -1.20
C PRO A 9 -13.20 -0.97 -2.30
N GLY A 10 -12.92 -1.56 -3.47
CA GLY A 10 -12.37 -0.83 -4.62
C GLY A 10 -10.87 -0.52 -4.54
N PHE A 11 -10.15 -1.11 -3.58
CA PHE A 11 -8.70 -0.93 -3.46
C PHE A 11 -7.95 -1.37 -4.73
N ASP A 12 -8.35 -2.49 -5.35
CA ASP A 12 -7.67 -3.01 -6.55
C ASP A 12 -8.24 -2.49 -7.88
N ASN A 13 -9.07 -1.44 -7.86
CA ASN A 13 -9.63 -0.84 -9.08
C ASN A 13 -8.55 -0.15 -9.93
N GLU A 14 -7.55 0.44 -9.27
CA GLU A 14 -6.35 0.97 -9.91
C GLU A 14 -5.23 -0.04 -9.68
N LYS A 15 -4.44 -0.31 -10.72
CA LYS A 15 -3.27 -1.19 -10.66
C LYS A 15 -2.09 -0.52 -11.34
N ASP A 16 -0.90 -0.91 -10.92
CA ASP A 16 0.36 -0.50 -11.49
C ASP A 16 1.21 -1.74 -11.78
N ASP A 17 1.87 -1.78 -12.94
CA ASP A 17 2.65 -2.94 -13.37
C ASP A 17 4.01 -3.05 -12.64
N SER A 18 4.49 -1.95 -12.06
CA SER A 18 5.79 -1.84 -11.40
C SER A 18 5.74 -1.95 -9.87
N LEU A 19 4.59 -1.65 -9.26
CA LEU A 19 4.37 -1.71 -7.83
C LEU A 19 3.11 -2.51 -7.47
N SER A 20 3.32 -3.65 -6.83
CA SER A 20 2.24 -4.44 -6.23
C SER A 20 2.06 -4.08 -4.75
N ILE A 21 0.82 -3.86 -4.34
CA ILE A 21 0.44 -3.55 -2.96
C ILE A 21 -0.53 -4.61 -2.46
N VAL A 22 -0.18 -5.26 -1.34
CA VAL A 22 -1.07 -6.19 -0.64
C VAL A 22 -1.28 -5.68 0.78
N ILE A 23 -2.54 -5.62 1.21
CA ILE A 23 -2.90 -5.18 2.56
C ILE A 23 -3.39 -6.34 3.41
N ARG A 24 -3.02 -6.31 4.70
CA ARG A 24 -3.53 -7.24 5.70
C ARG A 24 -3.81 -6.50 6.99
N LYS A 25 -4.90 -6.85 7.67
CA LYS A 25 -5.19 -6.30 8.99
C LYS A 25 -4.09 -6.68 9.98
N ALA A 26 -3.66 -5.73 10.80
CA ALA A 26 -2.76 -6.03 11.91
C ALA A 26 -3.58 -6.52 13.10
N GLU A 27 -3.69 -7.85 13.23
CA GLU A 27 -4.43 -8.47 14.33
C GLU A 27 -3.90 -8.01 15.69
N GLY A 28 -4.82 -7.64 16.59
CA GLY A 28 -4.49 -7.10 17.90
C GLY A 28 -4.10 -5.61 17.94
N VAL A 29 -4.02 -4.92 16.80
CA VAL A 29 -3.80 -3.47 16.72
C VAL A 29 -5.04 -2.79 16.19
N GLN A 30 -5.71 -1.98 17.03
CA GLN A 30 -6.86 -1.21 16.59
C GLN A 30 -6.45 -0.27 15.44
N ASN A 31 -7.24 -0.25 14.37
CA ASN A 31 -6.97 0.55 13.17
C ASN A 31 -5.57 0.30 12.58
N GLY A 32 -5.03 -0.90 12.79
CA GLY A 32 -3.72 -1.32 12.31
C GLY A 32 -3.77 -2.12 11.02
N ILE A 33 -2.81 -1.87 10.14
CA ILE A 33 -2.70 -2.54 8.85
C ILE A 33 -1.23 -2.72 8.43
N PHE A 34 -0.95 -3.89 7.88
CA PHE A 34 0.30 -4.18 7.18
C PHE A 34 0.12 -3.88 5.71
N VAL A 35 1.06 -3.13 5.14
CA VAL A 35 1.12 -2.78 3.72
C VAL A 35 2.37 -3.43 3.14
N TYR A 36 2.20 -4.51 2.39
CA TYR A 36 3.29 -5.21 1.73
C TYR A 36 3.52 -4.62 0.35
N LEU A 37 4.74 -4.16 0.11
CA LEU A 37 5.16 -3.52 -1.13
C LEU A 37 6.16 -4.42 -1.85
N SER A 38 5.91 -4.67 -3.14
CA SER A 38 6.79 -5.47 -3.99
C SER A 38 6.98 -4.78 -5.34
N GLY A 39 8.22 -4.73 -5.82
CA GLY A 39 8.59 -4.04 -7.06
C GLY A 39 9.48 -2.83 -6.80
N TYR A 40 9.15 -1.67 -7.37
CA TYR A 40 9.89 -0.42 -7.12
C TYR A 40 8.96 0.79 -7.05
N ILE A 41 9.43 1.86 -6.40
CA ILE A 41 8.74 3.14 -6.37
C ILE A 41 9.64 4.19 -7.04
N ASP A 42 9.11 4.92 -8.01
CA ASP A 42 9.82 5.98 -8.70
C ASP A 42 8.94 7.22 -8.95
N THR A 43 9.42 8.15 -9.78
CA THR A 43 8.71 9.39 -10.10
C THR A 43 7.40 9.15 -10.88
N TYR A 44 7.26 8.04 -11.59
CA TYR A 44 6.09 7.73 -12.42
C TYR A 44 4.96 7.10 -11.61
N ASN A 45 5.28 6.20 -10.68
CA ASN A 45 4.28 5.48 -9.88
C ASN A 45 4.07 6.05 -8.46
N SER A 46 4.82 7.09 -8.05
CA SER A 46 4.67 7.75 -6.74
C SER A 46 3.23 8.22 -6.48
N SER A 47 2.56 8.76 -7.50
CA SER A 47 1.17 9.21 -7.40
C SER A 47 0.19 8.06 -7.16
N PHE A 48 0.44 6.90 -7.77
CA PHE A 48 -0.33 5.68 -7.54
C PHE A 48 -0.15 5.19 -6.09
N PHE A 49 1.10 5.11 -5.63
CA PHE A 49 1.40 4.73 -4.24
C PHE A 49 0.68 5.65 -3.24
N GLN A 50 0.78 6.97 -3.42
CA GLN A 50 0.12 7.95 -2.56
C GLN A 50 -1.40 7.75 -2.52
N LYS A 51 -2.05 7.58 -3.68
CA LYS A 51 -3.50 7.32 -3.74
C LYS A 51 -3.90 6.06 -2.97
N GLN A 52 -3.13 4.99 -3.12
CA GLN A 52 -3.43 3.73 -2.43
C GLN A 52 -3.25 3.88 -0.91
N VAL A 53 -2.22 4.59 -0.46
CA VAL A 53 -2.05 4.92 0.97
C VAL A 53 -3.18 5.83 1.47
N SER A 54 -3.63 6.81 0.70
CA SER A 54 -4.78 7.65 1.08
C SER A 54 -6.04 6.84 1.27
N LYS A 55 -6.35 5.88 0.37
CA LYS A 55 -7.49 4.97 0.53
C LYS A 55 -7.43 4.17 1.85
N ILE A 56 -6.24 3.75 2.26
CA ILE A 56 -6.03 3.07 3.56
C ILE A 56 -6.40 3.99 4.72
N ILE A 57 -5.88 5.22 4.71
CA ILE A 57 -6.12 6.20 5.77
C ILE A 57 -7.60 6.60 5.84
N GLU A 58 -8.23 6.87 4.69
CA GLU A 58 -9.65 7.24 4.58
C GLU A 58 -10.59 6.12 5.05
N SER A 59 -10.17 4.86 4.92
CA SER A 59 -10.92 3.71 5.47
C SER A 59 -10.77 3.52 6.99
N GLY A 60 -9.99 4.40 7.65
CA GLY A 60 -9.87 4.46 9.12
C GLY A 60 -8.63 3.77 9.68
N PHE A 61 -7.76 3.18 8.87
CA PHE A 61 -6.48 2.64 9.33
C PHE A 61 -5.46 3.78 9.48
N VAL A 62 -4.97 3.99 10.70
CA VAL A 62 -4.02 5.07 11.02
C VAL A 62 -2.68 4.54 11.55
N ASN A 63 -2.62 3.25 11.89
CA ASN A 63 -1.41 2.55 12.31
C ASN A 63 -0.90 1.69 11.15
N LEU A 64 -0.13 2.29 10.24
CA LEU A 64 0.37 1.64 9.03
C LEU A 64 1.79 1.10 9.26
N ILE A 65 2.00 -0.18 8.95
CA ILE A 65 3.33 -0.80 8.94
C ILE A 65 3.66 -1.21 7.51
N PHE A 66 4.64 -0.54 6.92
CA PHE A 66 5.10 -0.84 5.57
C PHE A 66 6.15 -1.95 5.59
N ASN A 67 5.85 -3.06 4.91
CA ASN A 67 6.82 -4.08 4.62
C ASN A 67 7.43 -3.80 3.24
N CYS A 68 8.67 -3.30 3.26
CA CYS A 68 9.46 -2.95 2.09
C CYS A 68 10.51 -4.01 1.72
N SER A 69 10.45 -5.21 2.30
CA SER A 69 11.49 -6.23 2.09
C SER A 69 11.58 -6.73 0.65
N ALA A 70 10.52 -6.59 -0.14
CA ALA A 70 10.45 -6.94 -1.55
C ALA A 70 10.50 -5.70 -2.49
N LEU A 71 10.83 -4.52 -1.95
CA LEU A 71 11.16 -3.36 -2.77
C LEU A 71 12.61 -3.41 -3.22
N ASN A 72 12.82 -3.32 -4.52
CA ASN A 72 14.14 -3.36 -5.13
C ASN A 72 14.73 -1.95 -5.32
N TYR A 73 13.88 -0.92 -5.35
CA TYR A 73 14.29 0.46 -5.56
C TYR A 73 13.21 1.44 -5.06
N VAL A 74 13.65 2.57 -4.50
CA VAL A 74 12.81 3.71 -4.13
C VAL A 74 13.52 4.99 -4.54
N SER A 75 12.90 5.83 -5.38
CA SER A 75 13.45 7.14 -5.75
C SER A 75 13.18 8.20 -4.67
N SER A 76 13.92 9.32 -4.69
CA SER A 76 13.70 10.46 -3.79
C SER A 76 12.28 11.03 -3.91
N THR A 77 11.74 11.10 -5.13
CA THR A 77 10.33 11.51 -5.35
C THR A 77 9.32 10.51 -4.76
N GLY A 78 9.70 9.24 -4.64
CA GLY A 78 8.87 8.20 -4.04
C GLY A 78 8.75 8.32 -2.52
N ILE A 79 9.73 8.95 -1.85
CA ILE A 79 9.71 9.19 -0.40
C ILE A 79 8.86 10.42 -0.05
N GLY A 80 8.85 11.42 -0.93
CA GLY A 80 8.22 12.73 -0.71
C GLY A 80 9.23 13.85 -0.75
#